data_AF-A0A7J8Q1R3-F1
#
_entry.id   AF-A0A7J8Q1R3-F1
#
_cell.length_a   1.000
_cell.length_b   1.000
_cell.length_c   1.000
_cell.angle_alpha   90.00
_cell.angle_beta   90.00
_cell.angle_gamma   90.00
#
_symmetry.space_group_name_H-M   'P 1'
#
loop_
_entity.id
_entity.type
_entity.pdbx_description
1 polymer ?
#
loop_
_entity_poly.entity_id
_entity_poly.type
_entity_poly.pdbx_seq_one_letter_code
_entity_poly.pdbx_strand_id
1 'polypeptide(L)'
;GYAALTAQVHFHRLRPPSCQGLAISQTTQCQAADSGQAAILFTGLYHVAFGASGVKAALLSLGADQFDERDPKRSSFFNWFLLSFAVGAIIGVTFIVWISTN
;
A
#
# COMPACT_ATOMS: atom_id res chain seq x y z
N GLY A 1 6.25 8.29 -3.72
CA GLY A 1 5.65 6.98 -3.42
C GLY A 1 4.59 6.63 -4.45
N TYR A 2 3.31 6.81 -4.12
CA TYR A 2 2.18 6.47 -5.00
C TYR A 2 2.23 7.13 -6.38
N ALA A 3 2.68 8.40 -6.48
CA ALA A 3 2.87 9.07 -7.77
C ALA A 3 3.87 8.35 -8.69
N ALA A 4 4.96 7.83 -8.14
CA ALA A 4 5.95 7.07 -8.91
C ALA A 4 5.37 5.72 -9.36
N LEU A 5 4.66 5.02 -8.47
CA LEU A 5 4.02 3.74 -8.79
C LEU A 5 2.91 3.90 -9.84
N THR A 6 2.10 4.96 -9.77
CA THR A 6 1.07 5.26 -10.77
C THR A 6 1.66 5.65 -12.12
N ALA A 7 2.72 6.46 -12.13
CA ALA A 7 3.46 6.73 -13.35
C ALA A 7 4.01 5.44 -13.99
N GLN A 8 4.52 4.50 -13.17
CA GLN A 8 5.03 3.22 -13.64
C GLN A 8 3.95 2.34 -14.29
N VAL A 9 2.72 2.37 -13.77
CA VAL A 9 1.58 1.64 -14.36
C VAL A 9 1.11 2.30 -15.66
N HIS A 10 1.12 3.63 -15.72
CA HIS A 10 0.65 4.39 -16.87
C HIS A 10 1.61 4.34 -18.06
N PHE A 11 2.92 4.46 -17.83
CA PHE A 11 3.92 4.47 -18.90
C PHE A 11 4.45 3.07 -19.21
N HIS A 12 4.12 2.54 -20.38
CA HIS A 12 4.59 1.24 -20.87
C HIS A 12 6.12 1.11 -20.92
N ARG A 13 6.88 2.20 -20.98
CA ARG A 13 8.35 2.18 -20.93
C ARG A 13 8.90 1.84 -19.54
N LEU A 14 8.14 2.11 -18.48
CA LEU A 14 8.55 1.95 -17.09
C LEU A 14 8.16 0.59 -16.49
N ARG A 15 7.54 -0.28 -17.29
CA ARG A 15 7.16 -1.64 -16.88
C ARG A 15 7.53 -2.66 -17.96
N PRO A 16 7.83 -3.91 -17.58
CA PRO A 16 8.02 -4.97 -18.56
C PRO A 16 6.71 -5.24 -19.33
N PRO A 17 6.80 -5.79 -20.55
CA PRO A 17 5.63 -6.18 -21.32
C PRO A 17 4.78 -7.21 -20.56
N SER A 18 3.46 -7.16 -20.73
CA SER A 18 2.54 -8.08 -20.07
C SER A 18 2.72 -9.51 -20.58
N CYS A 19 2.89 -10.47 -19.67
CA CYS A 19 3.02 -11.89 -19.98
C CYS A 19 1.70 -12.67 -19.82
N GLN A 20 0.56 -11.98 -19.82
CA GLN A 20 -0.75 -12.59 -19.58
C GLN A 20 -1.22 -13.32 -20.86
N GLY A 21 -1.47 -14.63 -20.76
CA GLY A 21 -1.94 -15.47 -21.87
C GLY A 21 -0.89 -16.34 -22.59
N LEU A 22 0.37 -16.33 -22.13
CA LEU A 22 1.38 -17.28 -22.64
C LEU A 22 1.14 -18.68 -22.08
N ALA A 23 1.22 -19.70 -22.95
CA ALA A 23 1.21 -21.10 -22.53
C ALA A 23 2.41 -21.39 -21.60
N ILE A 24 2.27 -22.35 -20.68
CA ILE A 24 3.33 -22.72 -19.70
C ILE A 24 4.66 -23.05 -20.42
N SER A 25 4.59 -23.56 -21.65
CA SER A 25 5.73 -23.84 -22.54
C SER A 25 6.44 -22.59 -23.10
N GLN A 26 5.83 -21.41 -23.05
CA GLN A 26 6.37 -20.13 -23.51
C GLN A 26 6.68 -19.15 -22.36
N THR A 27 6.53 -19.55 -21.10
CA THR A 27 6.82 -18.70 -19.93
C THR A 27 8.26 -18.14 -19.97
N THR A 28 9.19 -18.86 -20.60
CA THR A 28 10.58 -18.46 -20.86
C THR A 28 10.72 -17.23 -21.77
N GLN A 29 9.66 -16.79 -22.45
CA GLN A 29 9.61 -15.57 -23.28
C GLN A 29 9.27 -14.32 -22.47
N CYS A 30 8.93 -14.45 -21.18
CA CYS A 30 8.60 -13.31 -20.34
C CYS A 30 9.87 -12.54 -19.96
N GLN A 31 9.91 -11.24 -20.29
CA GLN A 31 11.07 -10.40 -20.00
C GLN A 31 11.01 -9.90 -18.55
N ALA A 32 12.08 -10.16 -17.80
CA ALA A 32 12.26 -9.59 -16.47
C ALA A 32 12.37 -8.05 -16.55
N ALA A 33 11.98 -7.37 -15.46
CA ALA A 33 12.15 -5.94 -15.35
C ALA A 33 13.64 -5.57 -15.47
N ASP A 34 13.94 -4.54 -16.26
CA ASP A 34 15.30 -4.01 -16.31
C ASP A 34 15.65 -3.22 -15.03
N SER A 35 16.93 -2.87 -14.88
CA SER A 35 17.42 -2.19 -13.68
C SER A 35 16.71 -0.85 -13.40
N GLY A 36 16.35 -0.10 -14.44
CA GLY A 36 15.63 1.17 -14.30
C GLY A 36 14.18 0.97 -13.88
N GLN A 37 13.49 -0.01 -14.48
CA GLN A 37 12.12 -0.39 -14.09
C GLN A 37 12.06 -0.87 -12.63
N ALA A 38 13.03 -1.67 -12.21
CA ALA A 38 13.16 -2.12 -10.82
C ALA A 38 13.49 -0.96 -9.87
N ALA A 39 14.38 -0.05 -10.26
CA ALA A 39 14.77 1.10 -9.43
C ALA A 39 13.58 2.01 -9.12
N ILE A 40 12.74 2.31 -10.12
CA ILE A 40 11.54 3.15 -9.92
C ILE A 40 10.54 2.43 -9.00
N LEU A 41 10.35 1.12 -9.19
CA LEU A 41 9.47 0.30 -8.35
C LEU A 41 9.90 0.35 -6.88
N PHE A 42 11.16 0.00 -6.60
CA PHE A 42 11.67 -0.05 -5.24
C PHE A 42 11.73 1.33 -4.58
N THR A 43 12.10 2.36 -5.33
CA THR A 43 12.06 3.74 -4.82
C THR A 43 10.64 4.13 -4.45
N GLY A 44 9.66 3.82 -5.32
CA GLY A 44 8.24 4.05 -5.05
C GLY A 44 7.77 3.35 -3.78
N LEU A 45 8.08 2.05 -3.65
CA LEU A 45 7.73 1.21 -2.50
C LEU A 45 8.36 1.70 -1.20
N TYR A 46 9.67 2.00 -1.19
CA TYR A 46 10.35 2.50 0.01
C TYR A 46 9.80 3.85 0.46
N HIS A 47 9.43 4.72 -0.48
CA HIS A 47 8.84 6.00 -0.12
C HIS A 47 7.42 5.85 0.48
N VAL A 48 6.63 4.89 -0.02
CA VAL A 48 5.33 4.55 0.59
C VAL A 48 5.54 3.98 1.99
N ALA A 49 6.47 3.04 2.15
CA ALA A 49 6.76 2.43 3.45
C ALA A 49 7.24 3.47 4.48
N PHE A 50 8.15 4.35 4.09
CA PHE A 50 8.65 5.42 4.95
C PHE A 50 7.53 6.36 5.40
N GLY A 51 6.70 6.85 4.47
CA GLY A 51 5.59 7.74 4.79
C GLY A 51 4.54 7.07 5.67
N ALA A 52 4.14 5.84 5.35
CA ALA A 52 3.15 5.11 6.13
C ALA A 52 3.61 4.82 7.56
N SER A 53 4.88 4.44 7.75
CA SER A 53 5.43 4.18 9.08
C SER A 53 5.49 5.44 9.94
N GLY A 54 5.88 6.58 9.35
CA GLY A 54 5.91 7.87 10.07
C GLY A 54 4.53 8.29 10.59
N VAL A 55 3.50 8.20 9.73
CA VAL A 55 2.12 8.50 10.14
C VAL A 55 1.67 7.56 11.26
N LYS A 56 1.89 6.25 11.10
CA LYS A 56 1.47 5.25 12.11
C LYS A 56 2.15 5.45 13.46
N ALA A 57 3.42 5.85 13.49
CA ALA A 57 4.17 6.07 14.72
C ALA A 57 3.64 7.25 15.54
N ALA A 58 3.24 8.35 14.89
CA ALA A 58 2.83 9.58 15.56
C ALA A 58 1.32 9.70 15.80
N LEU A 59 0.48 8.97 15.04
CA LEU A 59 -0.96 9.18 15.03
C LEU A 59 -1.63 8.89 16.38
N LEU A 60 -1.24 7.80 17.05
CA LEU A 60 -1.84 7.42 18.33
C LEU A 60 -1.41 8.33 19.48
N SER A 61 -0.15 8.77 19.51
CA SER A 61 0.33 9.70 20.52
C SER A 61 -0.33 11.06 20.35
N LEU A 62 -0.41 11.57 19.11
CA LEU A 62 -1.12 12.82 18.83
C LEU A 62 -2.61 12.69 19.18
N GLY A 63 -3.23 11.56 18.87
CA GLY A 63 -4.62 11.28 19.26
C GLY A 63 -4.82 11.21 20.77
N ALA A 64 -3.83 10.71 21.52
CA ALA A 64 -3.85 10.68 22.98
C ALA A 64 -3.76 12.09 23.58
N ASP A 65 -2.89 12.94 23.01
CA ASP A 65 -2.65 14.32 23.47
C ASP A 65 -3.87 15.23 23.33
N GLN A 66 -4.87 14.83 22.54
CA GLN A 66 -6.14 15.57 22.41
C GLN A 66 -7.08 15.41 23.63
N PHE A 67 -6.78 14.50 24.55
CA PHE A 67 -7.61 14.22 25.72
C PHE A 67 -6.84 14.45 27.02
N ASP A 68 -7.49 15.07 28.00
CA ASP A 68 -6.95 15.11 29.36
C ASP A 68 -6.83 13.69 29.94
N GLU A 69 -5.88 13.46 30.85
CA GLU A 69 -5.59 12.13 31.40
C GLU A 69 -6.80 11.41 32.03
N ARG A 70 -7.82 12.18 32.46
CA ARG A 70 -9.03 11.69 33.11
C ARG A 70 -10.27 11.75 32.22
N ASP A 71 -10.14 12.09 30.94
CA ASP A 71 -11.29 12.15 30.04
C ASP A 71 -11.84 10.73 29.77
N PRO A 72 -13.07 10.41 30.18
CA PRO A 72 -13.67 9.11 29.93
C PRO A 72 -13.85 8.79 28.43
N LYS A 73 -13.84 9.80 27.55
CA LYS A 73 -14.00 9.62 26.10
C LYS A 73 -12.75 9.06 25.43
N ARG A 74 -11.58 9.14 26.07
CA ARG A 74 -10.31 8.65 25.52
C ARG A 74 -10.37 7.17 25.13
N SER A 75 -10.96 6.34 25.98
CA SER A 75 -11.13 4.90 25.72
C SER A 75 -12.06 4.64 24.53
N SER A 76 -13.18 5.36 24.46
CA SER A 76 -14.13 5.24 23.35
C SER A 76 -13.51 5.63 22.01
N PHE A 77 -12.70 6.70 21.98
CA PHE A 77 -11.95 7.13 20.79
C PHE A 77 -11.00 6.02 20.28
N PHE A 78 -10.17 5.44 21.16
CA PHE A 78 -9.24 4.38 20.76
C PHE A 78 -9.97 3.10 20.33
N ASN A 79 -11.10 2.75 20.98
CA ASN A 79 -11.91 1.60 20.56
C ASN A 79 -12.48 1.80 19.15
N TRP A 80 -13.04 2.97 18.85
CA TRP A 80 -13.54 3.30 17.52
C TRP A 80 -12.43 3.38 16.47
N PHE A 81 -11.28 3.92 16.85
CA PHE A 81 -10.10 3.98 15.98
C PHE A 81 -9.63 2.57 15.60
N LEU A 82 -9.45 1.68 16.57
CA LEU A 82 -9.01 0.31 16.34
C LEU A 82 -10.05 -0.49 15.54
N LEU A 83 -11.34 -0.33 15.83
CA LEU A 83 -12.41 -0.93 15.05
C LEU A 83 -12.36 -0.48 13.58
N SER A 84 -12.22 0.82 13.34
CA SER A 84 -12.13 1.39 11.99
C SER A 84 -10.89 0.89 11.26
N PHE A 85 -9.76 0.80 11.94
CA PHE A 85 -8.52 0.25 11.37
C PHE A 85 -8.67 -1.22 10.99
N ALA A 86 -9.29 -2.03 11.85
CA ALA A 86 -9.54 -3.45 11.59
C ALA A 86 -10.49 -3.64 10.40
N VAL A 87 -11.61 -2.90 10.37
CA VAL A 87 -12.56 -2.93 9.23
C VAL A 87 -11.88 -2.52 7.93
N GLY A 88 -11.08 -1.44 7.95
CA GLY A 88 -10.31 -1.01 6.78
C GLY A 88 -9.31 -2.07 6.31
N ALA A 89 -8.63 -2.75 7.24
CA ALA A 89 -7.73 -3.86 6.90
C ALA A 89 -8.48 -5.04 6.26
N ILE A 90 -9.64 -5.42 6.80
CA ILE A 90 -10.49 -6.47 6.23
C ILE A 90 -10.92 -6.11 4.81
N ILE A 91 -11.41 -4.89 4.58
CA ILE A 91 -11.79 -4.40 3.24
C ILE A 91 -10.59 -4.42 2.29
N GLY A 92 -9.41 -4.01 2.77
CA GLY A 92 -8.17 -3.99 1.99
C GLY A 92 -7.73 -5.37 1.52
N VAL A 93 -7.79 -6.39 2.37
CA VAL A 93 -7.36 -7.76 2.01
C VAL A 93 -8.44 -8.57 1.28
N THR A 94 -9.69 -8.13 1.32
CA THR A 94 -10.81 -8.83 0.66
C THR A 94 -11.26 -8.12 -0.61
N PHE A 95 -11.90 -6.95 -0.47
CA PHE A 95 -12.55 -6.24 -1.56
C PHE A 95 -11.55 -5.66 -2.56
N ILE A 96 -10.47 -5.03 -2.09
CA ILE A 96 -9.46 -4.45 -3.00
C ILE A 96 -8.70 -5.55 -3.75
N VAL A 97 -8.39 -6.67 -3.08
CA VAL A 97 -7.77 -7.83 -3.74
C VAL A 97 -8.71 -8.41 -4.79
N TRP A 98 -10.00 -8.56 -4.46
CA TRP A 98 -11.01 -9.05 -5.41
C TRP A 98 -11.07 -8.20 -6.69
N ILE A 99 -11.06 -6.87 -6.57
CA ILE A 99 -11.01 -5.95 -7.73
C ILE A 99 -9.69 -6.11 -8.51
N SER A 100 -8.58 -6.37 -7.84
CA SER A 100 -7.28 -6.52 -8.51
C SER A 100 -7.16 -7.82 -9.29
N THR A 101 -7.98 -8.82 -8.99
CA THR A 101 -7.88 -10.18 -9.54
C THR A 101 -8.99 -10.55 -10.52
N ASN A 102 -10.10 -9.80 -10.56
CA ASN A 102 -11.24 -9.99 -11.47
C ASN A 102 -11.41 -8.78 -12.39
#